data_AF-A0AA89Q1L7-F1
#
_entry.id   AF-A0AA89Q1L7-F1
#
_cell.length_a   1.000
_cell.length_b   1.000
_cell.length_c   1.000
_cell.angle_alpha   90.00
_cell.angle_beta   90.00
_cell.angle_gamma   90.00
#
_symmetry.space_group_name_H-M   'P 1'
#
loop_
_entity.id
_entity.type
_entity.pdbx_description
1 polymer ?
#
loop_
_entity_poly.entity_id
_entity_poly.type
_entity_poly.pdbx_seq_one_letter_code
_entity_poly.pdbx_strand_id
1 'polypeptide(L)'
;MSPRKALVAAVTAALLAGPGVAQAATVQAPPAPARERAAAATITWSLVRASNPTADQRSAYDQITKAMNAAVARYNNLSDLGKTLTVRYEPGVPTADGNINGTIRFGSNRSYMNERTALHEIAHTIGVGTSSGWSRLGGSGTWTGGQATALVKQYDGSGAKISTGGGHFWPYGLNYDNEWSGTAADRHVHIVAAMVRDGL
;
A
#
# COMPACT_ATOMS: atom_id res chain seq x y z
N MET A 1 1.50 -31.62 -57.94
CA MET A 1 2.32 -32.22 -59.03
C MET A 1 3.79 -32.10 -58.65
N SER A 2 4.40 -33.25 -58.32
CA SER A 2 5.83 -33.66 -58.16
C SER A 2 6.96 -32.62 -58.08
N PRO A 3 8.01 -32.84 -57.24
CA PRO A 3 9.08 -33.81 -57.60
C PRO A 3 9.65 -34.62 -56.39
N ARG A 4 9.93 -35.92 -56.50
CA ARG A 4 11.12 -36.67 -57.03
C ARG A 4 12.07 -37.19 -55.92
N LYS A 5 12.18 -38.53 -55.90
CA LYS A 5 13.39 -39.39 -55.85
C LYS A 5 14.30 -39.43 -54.60
N ALA A 6 14.23 -40.61 -53.94
CA ALA A 6 15.30 -41.55 -53.58
C ALA A 6 16.63 -41.05 -52.97
N LEU A 7 17.03 -41.62 -51.81
CA LEU A 7 18.09 -42.64 -51.74
C LEU A 7 18.17 -43.24 -50.32
N VAL A 8 18.31 -44.56 -50.26
CA VAL A 8 18.78 -45.32 -49.09
C VAL A 8 20.30 -45.26 -49.09
N ALA A 9 20.91 -44.92 -47.95
CA ALA A 9 22.29 -45.22 -47.66
C ALA A 9 22.42 -45.55 -46.16
N ALA A 10 22.49 -46.84 -45.87
CA ALA A 10 22.89 -47.34 -44.58
C ALA A 10 24.40 -47.12 -44.41
N VAL A 11 24.79 -46.48 -43.31
CA VAL A 11 26.16 -46.53 -42.79
C VAL A 11 26.07 -47.00 -41.35
N THR A 12 26.31 -48.29 -41.18
CA THR A 12 26.78 -48.89 -39.93
C THR A 12 28.23 -48.46 -39.71
N ALA A 13 28.48 -47.76 -38.61
CA ALA A 13 29.81 -47.61 -38.05
C ALA A 13 29.75 -47.96 -36.56
N ALA A 14 30.54 -48.97 -36.20
CA ALA A 14 30.65 -49.57 -34.88
C ALA A 14 31.16 -48.57 -33.84
N LEU A 15 30.60 -48.63 -32.64
CA LEU A 15 31.21 -48.07 -31.44
C LEU A 15 31.47 -49.20 -30.44
N LEU A 16 32.75 -49.31 -30.11
CA LEU A 16 33.35 -50.21 -29.14
C LEU A 16 32.72 -50.01 -27.76
N ALA A 17 32.47 -51.13 -27.07
CA ALA A 17 32.00 -51.16 -25.69
C ALA A 17 33.06 -50.57 -24.74
N GLY A 18 32.76 -49.42 -24.16
CA GLY A 18 33.40 -48.92 -22.94
C GLY A 18 32.65 -49.42 -21.69
N PRO A 19 33.32 -49.55 -20.54
CA PRO A 19 32.68 -50.04 -19.32
C PRO A 19 31.64 -49.03 -18.82
N GLY A 20 30.43 -49.53 -18.55
CA GLY A 20 29.30 -48.72 -18.12
C GLY A 20 29.55 -48.06 -16.77
N VAL A 21 29.63 -46.73 -16.76
CA VAL A 21 29.30 -45.95 -15.56
C VAL A 21 27.78 -45.93 -15.45
N ALA A 22 27.25 -46.57 -14.41
CA ALA A 22 25.84 -46.52 -14.07
C ALA A 22 25.43 -45.05 -13.85
N GLN A 23 24.68 -44.49 -14.79
CA GLN A 23 24.08 -43.18 -14.63
C GLN A 23 22.93 -43.34 -13.64
N ALA A 24 23.14 -42.87 -12.40
CA ALA A 24 22.09 -42.79 -11.41
C ALA A 24 20.95 -41.92 -11.97
N ALA A 25 19.77 -42.53 -12.12
CA ALA A 25 18.57 -41.82 -12.51
C ALA A 25 18.27 -40.73 -11.47
N THR A 26 18.26 -39.47 -11.90
CA THR A 26 17.79 -38.37 -11.06
C THR A 26 16.29 -38.56 -10.85
N VAL A 27 15.91 -38.93 -9.63
CA VAL A 27 14.51 -38.90 -9.20
C VAL A 27 14.09 -37.44 -9.19
N GLN A 28 13.27 -37.04 -10.18
CA GLN A 28 12.68 -35.71 -10.22
C GLN A 28 11.73 -35.57 -9.04
N ALA A 29 12.06 -34.68 -8.11
CA ALA A 29 11.19 -34.35 -6.99
C ALA A 29 9.84 -33.81 -7.54
N PRO A 30 8.71 -34.14 -6.89
CA PRO A 30 7.43 -33.59 -7.29
C PRO A 30 7.48 -32.05 -7.24
N PRO A 31 6.82 -31.35 -8.18
CA PRO A 31 6.77 -29.90 -8.13
C PRO A 31 6.19 -29.47 -6.77
N ALA A 32 6.88 -28.57 -6.08
CA ALA A 32 6.33 -27.92 -4.90
C ALA A 32 4.97 -27.31 -5.29
N PRO A 33 3.93 -27.39 -4.43
CA PRO A 33 2.68 -26.74 -4.73
C PRO A 33 2.96 -25.27 -4.99
N ALA A 34 2.47 -24.76 -6.13
CA ALA A 34 2.47 -23.34 -6.39
C ALA A 34 1.79 -22.70 -5.18
N ARG A 35 2.53 -21.89 -4.41
CA ARG A 35 1.92 -21.04 -3.40
C ARG A 35 0.98 -20.13 -4.18
N GLU A 36 -0.32 -20.39 -4.06
CA GLU A 36 -1.32 -19.40 -4.42
C GLU A 36 -0.92 -18.13 -3.68
N ARG A 37 -0.39 -17.16 -4.43
CA ARG A 37 0.03 -15.88 -3.88
C ARG A 37 -1.26 -15.26 -3.39
N ALA A 38 -1.55 -15.38 -2.09
CA ALA A 38 -2.68 -14.70 -1.48
C ALA A 38 -2.68 -13.28 -2.02
N ALA A 39 -3.82 -12.85 -2.57
CA ALA A 39 -3.93 -11.49 -3.12
C ALA A 39 -3.41 -10.52 -2.06
N ALA A 40 -2.44 -9.68 -2.42
CA ALA A 40 -1.93 -8.69 -1.49
C ALA A 40 -3.11 -7.90 -0.91
N ALA A 41 -3.11 -7.67 0.39
CA ALA A 41 -4.11 -6.78 0.98
C ALA A 41 -3.96 -5.40 0.31
N THR A 42 -5.08 -4.82 -0.12
CA THR A 42 -5.10 -3.55 -0.84
C THR A 42 -6.10 -2.59 -0.21
N ILE A 43 -5.79 -1.31 -0.30
CA ILE A 43 -6.74 -0.25 -0.04
C ILE A 43 -7.61 -0.07 -1.29
N THR A 44 -8.92 -0.14 -1.11
CA THR A 44 -9.92 0.14 -2.14
C THR A 44 -10.84 1.26 -1.66
N TRP A 45 -11.40 2.04 -2.58
CA TRP A 45 -12.26 3.15 -2.18
C TRP A 45 -13.42 3.38 -3.16
N SER A 46 -14.49 3.98 -2.66
CA SER A 46 -15.61 4.46 -3.47
C SER A 46 -16.07 5.84 -3.00
N LEU A 47 -16.62 6.65 -3.91
CA LEU A 47 -17.21 7.95 -3.59
C LEU A 47 -18.73 7.88 -3.61
N VAL A 48 -19.38 8.23 -2.52
CA VAL A 48 -20.83 8.43 -2.50
C VAL A 48 -21.18 9.69 -3.28
N ARG A 49 -22.01 9.53 -4.31
CA ARG A 49 -22.42 10.60 -5.23
C ARG A 49 -23.93 10.75 -5.23
N ALA A 50 -24.40 11.99 -5.29
CA ALA A 50 -25.81 12.27 -5.59
C ALA A 50 -26.13 11.84 -7.04
N SER A 51 -27.35 11.36 -7.27
CA SER A 51 -27.82 10.96 -8.61
C SER A 51 -27.86 12.14 -9.59
N ASN A 52 -28.19 13.34 -9.10
CA ASN A 52 -28.22 14.59 -9.86
C ASN A 52 -27.34 15.64 -9.16
N PRO A 53 -26.01 15.61 -9.36
CA PRO A 53 -25.09 16.45 -8.59
C PRO A 53 -25.17 17.92 -8.99
N THR A 54 -25.02 18.83 -8.04
CA THR A 54 -24.85 20.27 -8.30
C THR A 54 -23.49 20.58 -8.93
N ALA A 55 -23.27 21.80 -9.41
CA ALA A 55 -21.96 22.22 -9.93
C ALA A 55 -20.86 22.15 -8.86
N ASP A 56 -21.19 22.55 -7.63
CA ASP A 56 -20.32 22.44 -6.47
C ASP A 56 -19.94 20.97 -6.20
N GLN A 57 -20.93 20.08 -6.11
CA GLN A 57 -20.71 18.65 -5.90
C GLN A 57 -19.84 18.03 -7.00
N ARG A 58 -20.09 18.35 -8.28
CA ARG A 58 -19.24 17.86 -9.38
C ARG A 58 -17.77 18.29 -9.20
N SER A 59 -17.54 19.57 -8.89
CA SER A 59 -16.20 20.10 -8.63
C SER A 59 -15.52 19.44 -7.42
N ALA A 60 -16.26 19.19 -6.33
CA ALA A 60 -15.74 18.45 -5.18
C ALA A 60 -15.38 17.01 -5.57
N TYR A 61 -16.30 16.32 -6.23
CA TYR A 61 -16.12 14.92 -6.60
C TYR A 61 -14.90 14.70 -7.49
N ASP A 62 -14.65 15.60 -8.44
CA ASP A 62 -13.48 15.50 -9.32
C ASP A 62 -12.16 15.66 -8.54
N GLN A 63 -12.11 16.60 -7.60
CA GLN A 63 -10.92 16.84 -6.78
C GLN A 63 -10.68 15.71 -5.77
N ILE A 64 -11.73 15.28 -5.06
CA ILE A 64 -11.69 14.13 -4.14
C ILE A 64 -11.24 12.88 -4.90
N THR A 65 -11.75 12.66 -6.11
CA THR A 65 -11.38 11.49 -6.91
C THR A 65 -9.90 11.50 -7.27
N LYS A 66 -9.34 12.65 -7.69
CA LYS A 66 -7.90 12.78 -7.96
C LYS A 66 -7.07 12.54 -6.71
N ALA A 67 -7.45 13.14 -5.58
CA ALA A 67 -6.77 12.99 -4.30
C ALA A 67 -6.75 11.53 -3.81
N MET A 68 -7.92 10.88 -3.79
CA MET A 68 -8.06 9.50 -3.36
C MET A 68 -7.35 8.52 -4.29
N ASN A 69 -7.42 8.72 -5.61
CA ASN A 69 -6.66 7.88 -6.56
C ASN A 69 -5.16 7.95 -6.31
N ALA A 70 -4.61 9.15 -6.12
CA ALA A 70 -3.18 9.32 -5.85
C ALA A 70 -2.78 8.68 -4.50
N ALA A 71 -3.53 8.96 -3.44
CA ALA A 71 -3.24 8.43 -2.11
C ALA A 71 -3.35 6.90 -2.03
N VAL A 72 -4.42 6.32 -2.60
CA VAL A 72 -4.62 4.87 -2.62
C VAL A 72 -3.57 4.17 -3.51
N ALA A 73 -3.23 4.75 -4.67
CA ALA A 73 -2.15 4.22 -5.49
C ALA A 73 -0.81 4.21 -4.73
N ARG A 74 -0.51 5.26 -3.97
CA ARG A 74 0.70 5.33 -3.14
C ARG A 74 0.69 4.27 -2.03
N TYR A 75 -0.40 4.15 -1.27
CA TYR A 75 -0.53 3.12 -0.22
C TYR A 75 -0.36 1.71 -0.80
N ASN A 76 -1.03 1.41 -1.90
CA ASN A 76 -0.96 0.08 -2.53
C ASN A 76 0.40 -0.22 -3.17
N ASN A 77 1.17 0.80 -3.54
CA ASN A 77 2.52 0.63 -4.09
C ASN A 77 3.59 0.43 -3.00
N LEU A 78 3.42 1.06 -1.84
CA LEU A 78 4.47 1.16 -0.81
C LEU A 78 4.16 0.35 0.46
N SER A 79 3.00 -0.29 0.54
CA SER A 79 2.60 -1.07 1.70
C SER A 79 1.77 -2.30 1.31
N ASP A 80 1.65 -3.21 2.27
CA ASP A 80 0.79 -4.39 2.24
C ASP A 80 -0.49 -4.19 3.08
N LEU A 81 -0.90 -2.93 3.28
CA LEU A 81 -2.09 -2.60 4.08
C LEU A 81 -3.37 -2.77 3.28
N GLY A 82 -4.42 -3.26 3.96
CA GLY A 82 -5.75 -3.42 3.37
C GLY A 82 -6.82 -2.62 4.11
N LYS A 83 -7.70 -1.95 3.36
CA LYS A 83 -8.89 -1.27 3.88
C LYS A 83 -9.90 -1.01 2.77
N THR A 84 -11.19 -1.18 3.04
CA THR A 84 -12.24 -0.69 2.15
C THR A 84 -12.76 0.65 2.66
N LEU A 85 -12.69 1.68 1.81
CA LEU A 85 -13.01 3.05 2.15
C LEU A 85 -14.32 3.50 1.51
N THR A 86 -15.14 4.20 2.28
CA THR A 86 -16.32 4.93 1.80
C THR A 86 -16.07 6.42 1.95
N VAL A 87 -15.91 7.11 0.83
CA VAL A 87 -15.60 8.54 0.79
C VAL A 87 -16.87 9.35 0.54
N ARG A 88 -17.00 10.51 1.18
CA ARG A 88 -18.15 11.41 1.07
C ARG A 88 -17.70 12.86 0.93
N TYR A 89 -18.52 13.64 0.24
CA TYR A 89 -18.46 15.10 0.28
C TYR A 89 -19.56 15.60 1.23
N GLU A 90 -19.15 16.18 2.35
CA GLU A 90 -20.05 16.69 3.39
C GLU A 90 -19.65 18.15 3.69
N PRO A 91 -20.29 19.15 3.04
CA PRO A 91 -19.90 20.57 3.16
C PRO A 91 -19.85 21.12 4.59
N GLY A 92 -20.56 20.50 5.54
CA GLY A 92 -20.55 20.85 6.96
C GLY A 92 -19.32 20.38 7.73
N VAL A 93 -18.48 19.52 7.16
CA VAL A 93 -17.15 19.18 7.69
C VAL A 93 -16.21 20.37 7.41
N PRO A 94 -15.48 20.90 8.41
CA PRO A 94 -14.59 22.05 8.19
C PRO A 94 -13.43 21.77 7.22
N THR A 95 -12.85 20.58 7.29
CA THR A 95 -11.66 20.18 6.53
C THR A 95 -11.86 18.82 5.87
N ALA A 96 -11.42 17.75 6.52
CA ALA A 96 -11.71 16.36 6.24
C ALA A 96 -11.63 15.58 7.57
N ASP A 97 -12.26 14.41 7.63
CA ASP A 97 -12.11 13.49 8.76
C ASP A 97 -12.24 12.03 8.32
N GLY A 98 -11.33 11.20 8.82
CA GLY A 98 -11.32 9.75 8.68
C GLY A 98 -11.78 9.04 9.96
N ASN A 99 -12.59 8.01 9.80
CA ASN A 99 -13.06 7.16 10.89
C ASN A 99 -12.53 5.73 10.73
N ILE A 100 -12.24 5.06 11.85
CA ILE A 100 -11.72 3.69 11.88
C ILE A 100 -12.64 2.68 11.17
N ASN A 101 -13.93 2.98 11.01
CA ASN A 101 -14.85 2.16 10.24
C ASN A 101 -14.63 2.20 8.71
N GLY A 102 -13.67 3.01 8.22
CA GLY A 102 -13.37 3.16 6.79
C GLY A 102 -14.09 4.32 6.11
N THR A 103 -14.82 5.17 6.85
CA THR A 103 -15.43 6.37 6.28
C THR A 103 -14.42 7.51 6.24
N ILE A 104 -14.36 8.23 5.12
CA ILE A 104 -13.64 9.50 5.00
C ILE A 104 -14.62 10.55 4.49
N ARG A 105 -14.63 11.72 5.11
CA ARG A 105 -15.46 12.86 4.70
C ARG A 105 -14.57 14.02 4.32
N PHE A 106 -14.86 14.67 3.20
CA PHE A 106 -14.25 15.92 2.80
C PHE A 106 -15.27 17.07 2.91
N GLY A 107 -14.83 18.16 3.51
CA GLY A 107 -15.56 19.40 3.70
C GLY A 107 -15.67 20.26 2.44
N SER A 108 -16.27 21.44 2.59
CA SER A 108 -16.46 22.39 1.48
C SER A 108 -15.15 23.02 0.97
N ASN A 109 -14.12 23.11 1.80
CA ASN A 109 -12.87 23.77 1.40
C ASN A 109 -12.01 22.88 0.47
N ARG A 110 -11.87 23.32 -0.79
CA ARG A 110 -11.11 22.61 -1.83
C ARG A 110 -9.63 22.48 -1.54
N SER A 111 -9.05 23.35 -0.69
CA SER A 111 -7.64 23.22 -0.30
C SER A 111 -7.33 21.92 0.44
N TYR A 112 -8.35 21.23 0.98
CA TYR A 112 -8.20 19.92 1.64
C TYR A 112 -8.51 18.74 0.71
N MET A 113 -8.94 18.97 -0.54
CA MET A 113 -9.22 17.89 -1.50
C MET A 113 -7.97 17.53 -2.30
N ASN A 114 -6.90 17.18 -1.61
CA ASN A 114 -5.59 16.89 -2.17
C ASN A 114 -5.00 15.58 -1.61
N GLU A 115 -3.93 15.09 -2.24
CA GLU A 115 -3.30 13.82 -1.88
C GLU A 115 -2.79 13.80 -0.43
N ARG A 116 -2.20 14.91 0.05
CA ARG A 116 -1.75 15.04 1.45
C ARG A 116 -2.87 14.72 2.43
N THR A 117 -4.01 15.38 2.27
CA THR A 117 -5.16 15.19 3.15
C THR A 117 -5.70 13.77 3.03
N ALA A 118 -5.82 13.26 1.80
CA ALA A 118 -6.28 11.89 1.60
C ALA A 118 -5.37 10.85 2.28
N LEU A 119 -4.03 10.98 2.20
CA LEU A 119 -3.11 10.09 2.90
C LEU A 119 -3.30 10.15 4.41
N HIS A 120 -3.41 11.37 4.95
CA HIS A 120 -3.66 11.63 6.37
C HIS A 120 -4.96 10.98 6.86
N GLU A 121 -6.08 11.19 6.15
CA GLU A 121 -7.37 10.60 6.54
C GLU A 121 -7.37 9.07 6.40
N ILE A 122 -6.69 8.51 5.39
CA ILE A 122 -6.52 7.06 5.28
C ILE A 122 -5.81 6.51 6.52
N ALA A 123 -4.78 7.18 7.03
CA ALA A 123 -4.09 6.76 8.25
C ALA A 123 -5.04 6.71 9.47
N HIS A 124 -5.95 7.68 9.60
CA HIS A 124 -6.99 7.65 10.63
C HIS A 124 -7.95 6.46 10.49
N THR A 125 -8.28 6.07 9.26
CA THR A 125 -9.10 4.87 9.03
C THR A 125 -8.36 3.56 9.34
N ILE A 126 -7.03 3.56 9.23
CA ILE A 126 -6.17 2.40 9.55
C ILE A 126 -6.05 2.23 11.07
N GLY A 127 -5.99 3.33 11.83
CA GLY A 127 -5.98 3.29 13.29
C GLY A 127 -5.27 4.45 13.97
N VAL A 128 -4.58 5.31 13.21
CA VAL A 128 -3.90 6.50 13.76
C VAL A 128 -4.94 7.37 14.47
N GLY A 129 -4.71 7.65 15.75
CA GLY A 129 -5.62 8.45 16.58
C GLY A 129 -6.92 7.78 17.01
N THR A 130 -7.27 6.61 16.47
CA THR A 130 -8.61 6.02 16.60
C THR A 130 -8.61 4.60 17.18
N SER A 131 -7.51 3.86 17.09
CA SER A 131 -7.43 2.48 17.57
C SER A 131 -6.99 2.37 19.04
N SER A 132 -7.26 1.22 19.66
CA SER A 132 -6.69 0.91 20.98
C SER A 132 -5.16 0.77 20.94
N GLY A 133 -4.61 0.31 19.81
CA GLY A 133 -3.17 0.25 19.58
C GLY A 133 -2.54 1.63 19.65
N TRP A 134 -3.20 2.65 19.07
CA TRP A 134 -2.80 4.03 19.20
C TRP A 134 -2.73 4.50 20.65
N SER A 135 -3.80 4.31 21.43
CA SER A 135 -3.82 4.71 22.85
C SER A 135 -2.71 4.03 23.65
N ARG A 136 -2.44 2.75 23.37
CA ARG A 136 -1.40 1.99 24.07
C ARG A 136 0.01 2.43 23.69
N LEU A 137 0.29 2.62 22.41
CA LEU A 137 1.65 2.83 21.89
C LEU A 137 2.02 4.30 21.76
N GLY A 138 1.05 5.19 21.56
CA GLY A 138 1.23 6.64 21.40
C GLY A 138 0.60 7.47 22.53
N GLY A 139 -0.05 6.87 23.52
CA GLY A 139 -0.75 7.61 24.58
C GLY A 139 0.15 8.46 25.49
N SER A 140 1.45 8.16 25.54
CA SER A 140 2.44 8.91 26.33
C SER A 140 2.97 10.17 25.63
N GLY A 141 2.52 10.48 24.41
CA GLY A 141 3.00 11.60 23.60
C GLY A 141 4.24 11.28 22.75
N THR A 142 4.71 10.02 22.76
CA THR A 142 5.73 9.52 21.85
C THR A 142 5.39 8.07 21.50
N TRP A 143 5.47 7.72 20.21
CA TRP A 143 5.26 6.35 19.76
C TRP A 143 6.31 5.42 20.35
N THR A 144 5.87 4.33 20.96
CA THR A 144 6.74 3.36 21.66
C THR A 144 6.96 2.07 20.89
N GLY A 145 6.33 1.91 19.72
CA GLY A 145 6.52 0.76 18.85
C GLY A 145 7.91 0.75 18.21
N GLY A 146 8.53 -0.43 18.12
CA GLY A 146 9.92 -0.58 17.71
C GLY A 146 10.15 -0.40 16.21
N GLN A 147 9.23 -0.86 15.37
CA GLN A 147 9.35 -0.83 13.91
C GLN A 147 9.28 0.60 13.37
N ALA A 148 8.24 1.36 13.75
CA ALA A 148 8.10 2.74 13.30
C ALA A 148 9.22 3.63 13.87
N THR A 149 9.63 3.39 15.12
CA THR A 149 10.74 4.13 15.75
C THR A 149 12.08 3.84 15.06
N ALA A 150 12.37 2.59 14.69
CA ALA A 150 13.58 2.26 13.94
C ALA A 150 13.59 2.95 12.57
N LEU A 151 12.43 2.98 11.90
CA LEU A 151 12.29 3.58 10.58
C LEU A 151 12.51 5.10 10.61
N VAL A 152 11.91 5.83 11.57
CA VAL A 152 12.13 7.28 11.66
C VAL A 152 13.60 7.60 11.96
N LYS A 153 14.28 6.76 12.75
CA LYS A 153 15.71 6.93 13.04
C LYS A 153 16.59 6.69 11.82
N GLN A 154 16.19 5.80 10.92
CA GLN A 154 16.86 5.62 9.65
C GLN A 154 16.73 6.86 8.75
N TYR A 155 15.58 7.53 8.79
CA TYR A 155 15.32 8.72 7.98
C TYR A 155 16.00 9.98 8.50
N ASP A 156 15.94 10.20 9.81
CA ASP A 156 16.23 11.50 10.43
C ASP A 156 17.37 11.44 11.45
N GLY A 157 18.01 10.27 11.61
CA GLY A 157 19.14 10.05 12.49
C GLY A 157 18.78 9.35 13.82
N SER A 158 19.80 8.86 14.53
CA SER A 158 19.64 7.96 15.69
C SER A 158 18.84 8.55 16.86
N GLY A 159 18.81 9.88 16.99
CA GLY A 159 18.04 10.61 18.01
C GLY A 159 16.58 10.87 17.65
N ALA A 160 16.14 10.53 16.44
CA ALA A 160 14.77 10.80 16.00
C ALA A 160 13.75 9.99 16.80
N LYS A 161 12.56 10.58 16.95
CA LYS A 161 11.39 9.99 17.61
C LYS A 161 10.14 10.37 16.86
N ILE A 162 9.09 9.58 17.03
CA ILE A 162 7.74 9.93 16.56
C ILE A 162 6.97 10.50 17.75
N SER A 163 6.73 11.80 17.74
CA SER A 163 5.84 12.47 18.69
C SER A 163 4.38 12.17 18.32
N THR A 164 3.52 12.02 19.31
CA THR A 164 2.08 11.75 19.13
C THR A 164 1.24 12.73 19.94
N GLY A 165 0.04 13.07 19.48
CA GLY A 165 -0.86 13.95 20.22
C GLY A 165 -2.11 14.32 19.44
N GLY A 166 -3.24 14.44 20.14
CA GLY A 166 -4.51 14.88 19.54
C GLY A 166 -5.00 14.02 18.37
N GLY A 167 -4.60 12.73 18.34
CA GLY A 167 -4.91 11.81 17.24
C GLY A 167 -3.86 11.79 16.12
N HIS A 168 -2.84 12.64 16.17
CA HIS A 168 -1.86 12.84 15.11
C HIS A 168 -0.45 12.41 15.54
N PHE A 169 0.45 12.25 14.56
CA PHE A 169 1.86 12.02 14.81
C PHE A 169 2.76 12.97 14.00
N TRP A 170 4.00 13.11 14.46
CA TRP A 170 5.06 13.85 13.79
C TRP A 170 6.42 13.17 14.03
N PRO A 171 7.36 13.21 13.07
CA PRO A 171 7.23 13.76 11.72
C PRO A 171 6.41 12.85 10.79
N TYR A 172 6.13 13.32 9.57
CA TYR A 172 5.44 12.58 8.50
C TYR A 172 3.97 12.25 8.75
N GLY A 173 3.30 12.92 9.69
CA GLY A 173 1.84 12.81 9.87
C GLY A 173 1.04 13.52 8.78
N LEU A 174 1.67 14.43 8.03
CA LEU A 174 1.05 15.20 6.94
C LEU A 174 -0.12 16.07 7.41
N ASN A 175 -0.01 16.61 8.63
CA ASN A 175 -1.07 17.33 9.33
C ASN A 175 -1.27 18.75 8.74
N TYR A 176 -0.20 19.33 8.20
CA TYR A 176 -0.20 20.67 7.60
C TYR A 176 0.37 20.66 6.17
N ASP A 177 0.00 21.66 5.37
CA ASP A 177 0.45 21.79 3.97
C ASP A 177 1.98 21.87 3.84
N ASN A 178 2.66 22.51 4.81
CA ASN A 178 4.12 22.63 4.82
C ASN A 178 4.85 21.31 5.16
N GLU A 179 4.13 20.26 5.58
CA GLU A 179 4.69 18.91 5.74
C GLU A 179 4.74 18.13 4.42
N TRP A 180 4.12 18.66 3.35
CA TRP A 180 4.03 17.96 2.08
C TRP A 180 5.33 18.01 1.27
N SER A 181 5.78 16.83 0.86
CA SER A 181 6.69 16.60 -0.26
C SER A 181 6.48 15.17 -0.76
N GLY A 182 6.94 14.84 -1.97
CA GLY A 182 6.86 13.46 -2.47
C GLY A 182 7.56 12.47 -1.52
N THR A 183 8.73 12.84 -1.00
CA THR A 183 9.47 12.04 0.00
C THR A 183 8.70 11.90 1.30
N ALA A 184 8.09 12.98 1.82
CA ALA A 184 7.31 12.91 3.05
C ALA A 184 6.05 12.06 2.87
N ALA A 185 5.42 12.08 1.69
CA ALA A 185 4.28 11.24 1.35
C ALA A 185 4.63 9.75 1.35
N ASP A 186 5.80 9.37 0.79
CA ASP A 186 6.28 7.99 0.83
C ASP A 186 6.61 7.55 2.26
N ARG A 187 7.32 8.41 3.01
CA ARG A 187 7.67 8.14 4.41
C ARG A 187 6.43 7.99 5.29
N HIS A 188 5.39 8.79 5.06
CA HIS A 188 4.10 8.66 5.73
C HIS A 188 3.55 7.23 5.59
N VAL A 189 3.45 6.71 4.36
CA VAL A 189 2.93 5.35 4.12
C VAL A 189 3.79 4.29 4.82
N HIS A 190 5.12 4.37 4.71
CA HIS A 190 6.00 3.41 5.38
C HIS A 190 5.89 3.46 6.90
N ILE A 191 5.77 4.66 7.49
CA ILE A 191 5.61 4.84 8.92
C ILE A 191 4.27 4.28 9.40
N VAL A 192 3.17 4.56 8.72
CA VAL A 192 1.85 4.00 9.07
C VAL A 192 1.87 2.47 8.98
N ALA A 193 2.47 1.89 7.92
CA ALA A 193 2.64 0.44 7.82
C ALA A 193 3.50 -0.15 8.95
N ALA A 194 4.57 0.53 9.35
CA ALA A 194 5.38 0.12 10.49
C ALA A 194 4.62 0.22 11.83
N MET A 195 3.78 1.26 12.01
CA MET A 195 2.91 1.38 13.17
C MET A 195 1.90 0.23 13.25
N VAL A 196 1.31 -0.19 12.13
CA VAL A 196 0.45 -1.38 12.08
C VAL A 196 1.21 -2.63 12.51
N ARG A 197 2.46 -2.80 12.07
CA ARG A 197 3.32 -3.93 12.50
C ARG A 197 3.70 -3.87 13.98
N ASP A 198 3.74 -2.68 14.57
CA ASP A 198 3.91 -2.49 16.01
C ASP A 198 2.64 -2.82 16.82
N GLY A 199 1.49 -2.97 16.16
CA GLY A 199 0.21 -3.25 16.79
C GLY A 199 -0.65 -2.02 17.04
N LEU A 200 -0.57 -1.02 16.14
CA LEU A 200 -1.63 0.00 15.93
C LEU A 200 -2.97 -0.69 15.66
#